data_AF-A0A817A6H4-F1
#
_entry.id   AF-A0A817A6H4-F1
#
_cell.length_a   1.000
_cell.length_b   1.000
_cell.length_c   1.000
_cell.angle_alpha   90.00
_cell.angle_beta   90.00
_cell.angle_gamma   90.00
#
_symmetry.space_group_name_H-M   'P 1'
#
loop_
_entity.id
_entity.type
_entity.pdbx_description
1 polymer ?
#
loop_
_entity_poly.entity_id
_entity_poly.type
_entity_poly.pdbx_seq_one_letter_code
_entity_poly.pdbx_strand_id
1 'polypeptide(L)'
;MTKSERVTIIKQILHASPNLSHLAVAWNDFRDCSHSYLNLRHVNLILERLHPEPTEYFNIDRLAELVPDLRSLETSGATIKLNENLAQFVWKIIHRFDQLMHLIVNKDCLYRSKHEKKIMFKERLLAVGHDQLFDCNNIEIEFHRYNELRIWL
;
A
#
# COMPACT_ATOMS: atom_id res chain seq x y z
N MET A 1 2.80 24.16 -9.97
CA MET A 1 3.01 23.96 -8.53
C MET A 1 4.27 23.12 -8.33
N THR A 2 5.24 23.65 -7.61
CA THR A 2 6.52 23.01 -7.29
C THR A 2 6.33 21.89 -6.26
N LYS A 3 7.31 21.01 -6.12
CA LYS A 3 7.29 19.94 -5.10
C LYS A 3 7.17 20.52 -3.68
N SER A 4 7.94 21.58 -3.40
CA SER A 4 7.94 22.27 -2.10
C SER A 4 6.55 22.82 -1.73
N GLU A 5 5.86 23.41 -2.71
CA GLU A 5 4.49 23.90 -2.52
C GLU A 5 3.52 22.76 -2.18
N ARG A 6 3.59 21.62 -2.87
CA ARG A 6 2.74 20.44 -2.59
C ARG A 6 2.96 19.90 -1.19
N VAL A 7 4.22 19.71 -0.79
CA VAL A 7 4.57 19.25 0.56
C VAL A 7 4.08 20.22 1.62
N THR A 8 4.19 21.52 1.37
CA THR A 8 3.70 22.56 2.29
C THR A 8 2.18 22.49 2.45
N ILE A 9 1.44 22.32 1.36
CA ILE A 9 -0.02 22.16 1.38
C ILE A 9 -0.43 20.91 2.17
N ILE A 10 0.22 19.77 1.95
CA ILE A 10 -0.05 18.53 2.69
C ILE A 10 0.13 18.78 4.20
N LYS A 11 1.23 19.42 4.61
CA LYS A 11 1.49 19.76 6.01
C LYS A 11 0.41 20.67 6.59
N GLN A 12 -0.03 21.69 5.84
CA GLN A 12 -1.09 22.59 6.27
C GLN A 12 -2.44 21.89 6.44
N ILE A 13 -2.82 21.01 5.49
CA ILE A 13 -4.04 20.21 5.59
C ILE A 13 -4.03 19.35 6.84
N LEU A 14 -2.91 18.64 7.09
CA LEU A 14 -2.76 17.75 8.23
C LEU A 14 -2.74 18.50 9.57
N HIS A 15 -2.16 19.69 9.61
CA HIS A 15 -2.17 20.54 10.81
C HIS A 15 -3.56 21.14 11.07
N ALA A 16 -4.26 21.60 10.04
CA ALA A 16 -5.60 22.19 10.16
C ALA A 16 -6.70 21.16 10.45
N SER A 17 -6.45 19.88 10.16
CA SER A 17 -7.41 18.79 10.30
C SER A 17 -6.92 17.75 11.32
N PRO A 18 -6.89 18.06 12.63
CA PRO A 18 -6.32 17.17 13.64
C PRO A 18 -7.04 15.81 13.73
N ASN A 19 -8.31 15.74 13.33
CA ASN A 19 -9.10 14.51 13.33
C ASN A 19 -9.07 13.76 11.99
N LEU A 20 -8.24 14.19 11.02
CA LEU A 20 -8.16 13.52 9.73
C LEU A 20 -7.61 12.10 9.93
N SER A 21 -8.43 11.11 9.61
CA SER A 21 -8.07 9.69 9.70
C SER A 21 -7.81 9.04 8.34
N HIS A 22 -8.23 9.70 7.27
CA HIS A 22 -8.14 9.21 5.89
C HIS A 22 -7.40 10.23 5.03
N LEU A 23 -6.40 9.78 4.28
CA LEU A 23 -5.63 10.62 3.38
C LEU A 23 -5.37 9.90 2.05
N ALA A 24 -5.71 10.56 0.94
CA ALA A 24 -5.21 10.19 -0.38
C ALA A 24 -4.11 11.18 -0.78
N VAL A 25 -2.92 10.68 -1.12
CA VAL A 25 -1.76 11.54 -1.36
C VAL A 25 -0.75 10.89 -2.31
N ALA A 26 -0.08 11.70 -3.12
CA ALA A 26 1.04 11.24 -3.94
C ALA A 26 2.21 10.84 -3.04
N TRP A 27 2.72 9.61 -3.20
CA TRP A 27 3.81 9.10 -2.37
C TRP A 27 5.06 9.97 -2.45
N ASN A 28 5.39 10.48 -3.66
CA ASN A 28 6.57 11.31 -3.90
C ASN A 28 6.59 12.62 -3.10
N ASP A 29 5.42 13.15 -2.78
CA ASP A 29 5.28 14.35 -1.95
C ASP A 29 5.16 13.96 -0.47
N PHE A 30 4.40 12.91 -0.16
CA PHE A 30 4.17 12.49 1.22
C PHE A 30 5.46 12.05 1.93
N ARG A 31 6.36 11.34 1.24
CA ARG A 31 7.64 10.87 1.80
C ARG A 31 8.54 11.97 2.38
N ASP A 32 8.39 13.21 1.89
CA ASP A 32 9.17 14.39 2.31
C ASP A 32 8.51 15.17 3.46
N CYS A 33 7.33 14.73 3.93
CA CYS A 33 6.79 15.23 5.18
C CYS A 33 7.71 14.84 6.33
N SER A 34 7.87 15.70 7.34
CA SER A 34 8.84 15.52 8.42
C SER A 34 8.23 15.03 9.73
N HIS A 35 6.90 15.03 9.83
CA HIS A 35 6.17 14.71 11.05
C HIS A 35 5.49 13.35 10.94
N SER A 36 5.34 12.68 12.07
CA SER A 36 4.46 11.52 12.20
C SER A 36 3.02 11.96 12.43
N TYR A 37 2.07 11.26 11.82
CA TYR A 37 0.66 11.62 11.80
C TYR A 37 -0.17 10.50 12.46
N LEU A 38 -0.21 10.52 13.79
CA LEU A 38 -0.81 9.45 14.62
C LEU A 38 -2.32 9.25 14.42
N ASN A 39 -3.02 10.29 13.96
CA ASN A 39 -4.46 10.19 13.73
C ASN A 39 -4.81 9.57 12.37
N LEU A 40 -3.86 9.51 11.43
CA LEU A 40 -4.07 8.84 10.16
C LEU A 40 -4.07 7.33 10.36
N ARG A 41 -5.14 6.69 9.89
CA ARG A 41 -5.31 5.22 9.95
C ARG A 41 -5.54 4.62 8.57
N HIS A 42 -5.93 5.42 7.60
CA HIS A 42 -6.24 4.99 6.24
C HIS A 42 -5.49 5.87 5.25
N VAL A 43 -4.62 5.25 4.45
CA VAL A 43 -3.82 5.97 3.45
C VAL A 43 -4.01 5.33 2.09
N ASN A 44 -4.38 6.15 1.10
CA ASN A 44 -4.28 5.80 -0.31
C ASN A 44 -3.07 6.50 -0.92
N LEU A 45 -2.04 5.72 -1.23
CA LEU A 45 -0.85 6.19 -1.91
C LEU A 45 -1.07 6.21 -3.42
N ILE A 46 -1.03 7.41 -3.98
CA ILE A 46 -1.03 7.62 -5.42
C ILE A 46 0.42 7.48 -5.91
N LEU A 47 0.67 6.44 -6.70
CA LEU A 47 1.97 6.12 -7.26
C LEU A 47 2.03 6.68 -8.69
N GLU A 48 2.82 7.73 -8.89
CA GLU A 48 2.84 8.49 -10.15
C GLU A 48 3.61 7.80 -11.29
N ARG A 49 4.35 6.72 -10.99
CA ARG A 49 5.19 6.01 -11.96
C ARG A 49 5.05 4.51 -11.84
N LEU A 50 5.17 3.87 -13.00
CA LEU A 50 5.22 2.42 -13.13
C LEU A 50 6.66 1.99 -12.88
N HIS A 51 6.90 1.34 -11.74
CA HIS A 51 8.20 0.76 -11.45
C HIS A 51 8.20 -0.74 -11.77
N PRO A 52 9.27 -1.27 -12.36
CA PRO A 52 9.39 -2.71 -12.57
C PRO A 52 9.54 -3.45 -11.23
N GLU A 53 10.20 -2.82 -10.26
CA GLU A 53 10.54 -3.42 -8.97
C GLU A 53 9.67 -2.91 -7.82
N PRO A 54 9.14 -3.80 -6.96
CA PRO A 54 8.26 -3.38 -5.86
C PRO A 54 8.88 -2.49 -4.79
N THR A 55 10.17 -2.63 -4.52
CA THR A 55 10.90 -1.74 -3.59
C THR A 55 10.94 -0.29 -4.06
N GLU A 56 10.66 -0.03 -5.34
CA GLU A 56 10.57 1.32 -5.89
C GLU A 56 9.15 1.89 -5.84
N TYR A 57 8.12 1.08 -5.51
CA TYR A 57 6.74 1.58 -5.37
C TYR A 57 6.65 2.62 -4.27
N PHE A 58 7.07 2.24 -3.06
CA PHE A 58 7.24 3.15 -1.94
C PHE A 58 8.15 2.52 -0.88
N ASN A 59 8.69 3.36 0.01
CA ASN A 59 9.49 2.90 1.14
C ASN A 59 8.56 2.61 2.33
N ILE A 60 8.46 1.33 2.70
CA ILE A 60 7.57 0.85 3.76
C ILE A 60 7.97 1.42 5.12
N ASP A 61 9.26 1.42 5.46
CA ASP A 61 9.75 1.93 6.74
C ASP A 61 9.48 3.43 6.89
N ARG A 62 9.71 4.19 5.82
CA ARG A 62 9.38 5.62 5.81
C ARG A 62 7.88 5.85 5.95
N LEU A 63 7.05 5.02 5.33
CA LEU A 63 5.60 5.10 5.51
C LEU A 63 5.22 4.81 6.97
N ALA A 64 5.87 3.83 7.61
CA ALA A 64 5.63 3.47 9.01
C ALA A 64 6.05 4.58 9.99
N GLU A 65 7.11 5.33 9.68
CA GLU A 65 7.47 6.53 10.46
C GLU A 65 6.41 7.63 10.35
N LEU A 66 5.88 7.84 9.13
CA LEU A 66 4.88 8.88 8.86
C LEU A 66 3.50 8.52 9.42
N VAL A 67 3.11 7.26 9.36
CA VAL A 67 1.78 6.78 9.76
C VAL A 67 1.92 5.47 10.54
N PRO A 68 2.34 5.52 11.81
CA PRO A 68 2.65 4.33 12.59
C PRO A 68 1.40 3.49 12.91
N ASP A 69 0.23 4.12 13.05
CA ASP A 69 -1.04 3.48 13.40
C ASP A 69 -1.89 3.07 12.17
N LEU A 70 -1.22 2.79 11.04
CA LEU A 70 -1.87 2.48 9.76
C LEU A 70 -2.69 1.19 9.85
N ARG A 71 -4.01 1.30 9.64
CA ARG A 71 -4.96 0.17 9.60
C ARG A 71 -5.40 -0.22 8.20
N SER A 72 -5.33 0.71 7.25
CA SER A 72 -5.67 0.44 5.85
C SER A 72 -4.69 1.13 4.92
N LEU A 73 -4.10 0.36 4.01
CA LEU A 73 -3.24 0.88 2.96
C LEU A 73 -3.83 0.55 1.60
N GLU A 74 -3.95 1.57 0.75
CA GLU A 74 -4.32 1.41 -0.65
C GLU A 74 -3.21 1.97 -1.54
N THR A 75 -2.98 1.36 -2.70
CA THR A 75 -2.13 1.94 -3.74
C THR A 75 -2.91 2.10 -5.03
N SER A 76 -2.73 3.24 -5.70
CA SER A 76 -3.37 3.58 -6.97
C SER A 76 -2.39 4.26 -7.93
N GLY A 77 -2.79 4.48 -9.18
CA GLY A 77 -2.01 5.24 -10.18
C GLY A 77 -0.92 4.44 -10.91
N ALA A 78 -0.23 3.51 -10.25
CA ALA A 78 0.75 2.63 -10.89
C ALA A 78 0.12 1.34 -11.44
N THR A 79 0.73 0.78 -12.49
CA THR A 79 0.46 -0.61 -12.89
C THR A 79 1.49 -1.51 -12.21
N ILE A 80 1.18 -1.99 -11.02
CA ILE A 80 2.01 -2.97 -10.32
C ILE A 80 1.80 -4.33 -10.99
N LYS A 81 2.88 -4.97 -11.45
CA LYS A 81 2.80 -6.29 -12.08
C LYS A 81 2.75 -7.37 -11.01
N LEU A 82 1.87 -8.36 -11.18
CA LEU A 82 1.83 -9.55 -10.33
C LEU A 82 3.07 -10.42 -10.63
N ASN A 83 4.04 -10.43 -9.73
CA ASN A 83 5.26 -11.23 -9.80
C ASN A 83 5.70 -11.65 -8.38
N GLU A 84 6.78 -12.42 -8.29
CA GLU A 84 7.30 -12.92 -7.01
C GLU A 84 7.79 -11.81 -6.07
N ASN A 85 8.45 -10.80 -6.64
CA ASN A 85 8.93 -9.65 -5.87
C ASN A 85 7.74 -8.93 -5.19
N LEU A 86 6.58 -8.88 -5.85
CA LEU A 86 5.38 -8.27 -5.29
C LEU A 86 4.84 -9.09 -4.10
N ALA A 87 4.87 -10.42 -4.16
CA ALA A 87 4.43 -11.24 -3.04
C ALA A 87 5.29 -10.98 -1.79
N GLN A 88 6.61 -10.91 -1.96
CA GLN A 88 7.52 -10.54 -0.88
C GLN A 88 7.30 -9.11 -0.38
N PHE A 89 7.01 -8.16 -1.28
CA PHE A 89 6.74 -6.77 -0.91
C PHE A 89 5.44 -6.63 -0.11
N VAL A 90 4.38 -7.31 -0.55
CA VAL A 90 3.11 -7.41 0.20
C VAL A 90 3.34 -8.00 1.58
N TRP A 91 4.11 -9.09 1.67
CA TRP A 91 4.48 -9.69 2.95
C TRP A 91 5.21 -8.69 3.87
N LYS A 92 6.19 -7.95 3.34
CA LYS A 92 6.90 -6.91 4.11
C LYS A 92 5.97 -5.82 4.64
N ILE A 93 4.96 -5.41 3.86
CA ILE A 93 3.97 -4.42 4.31
C ILE A 93 3.21 -4.98 5.51
N ILE A 94 2.65 -6.18 5.36
CA ILE A 94 1.82 -6.83 6.39
C ILE A 94 2.63 -7.02 7.67
N HIS A 95 3.87 -7.48 7.57
CA HIS A 95 4.73 -7.68 8.73
C HIS A 95 5.18 -6.36 9.39
N ARG A 96 5.28 -5.27 8.62
CA ARG A 96 5.72 -3.97 9.15
C ARG A 96 4.61 -3.26 9.94
N PHE A 97 3.36 -3.53 9.60
CA PHE A 97 2.17 -2.92 10.19
C PHE A 97 1.30 -4.02 10.84
N ASP A 98 1.61 -4.34 12.08
CA ASP A 98 0.91 -5.36 12.89
C ASP A 98 -0.58 -5.08 13.09
N GLN A 99 -0.99 -3.80 13.08
CA GLN A 99 -2.41 -3.41 13.15
C GLN A 99 -3.10 -3.25 11.78
N LEU A 100 -2.44 -3.60 10.68
CA LEU A 100 -3.03 -3.50 9.35
C LEU A 100 -4.19 -4.48 9.24
N MET A 101 -5.38 -3.96 8.90
CA MET A 101 -6.59 -4.77 8.71
C MET A 101 -6.90 -4.97 7.23
N HIS A 102 -6.43 -4.05 6.37
CA HIS A 102 -6.78 -4.05 4.96
C HIS A 102 -5.65 -3.51 4.07
N LEU A 103 -5.31 -4.26 3.04
CA LEU A 103 -4.35 -3.87 2.01
C LEU A 103 -4.97 -4.01 0.62
N ILE A 104 -5.05 -2.89 -0.11
CA ILE A 104 -5.43 -2.87 -1.52
C ILE A 104 -4.21 -2.49 -2.35
N VAL A 105 -3.79 -3.37 -3.24
CA VAL A 105 -2.76 -3.09 -4.23
C VAL A 105 -3.42 -2.92 -5.59
N ASN A 106 -2.98 -1.93 -6.39
CA ASN A 106 -3.51 -1.67 -7.73
C ASN A 106 -4.98 -1.25 -7.77
N LYS A 107 -5.42 -0.44 -6.81
CA LYS A 107 -6.77 0.14 -6.84
C LYS A 107 -6.98 0.89 -8.16
N ASP A 108 -8.10 0.60 -8.81
CA ASP A 108 -8.50 1.16 -10.11
C ASP A 108 -7.54 0.87 -11.29
N CYS A 109 -6.68 -0.16 -11.18
CA CYS A 109 -5.81 -0.55 -12.29
C CYS A 109 -6.61 -1.15 -13.47
N LEU A 110 -6.41 -0.60 -14.67
CA LEU A 110 -7.06 -1.07 -15.90
C LEU A 110 -6.30 -2.22 -16.59
N TYR A 111 -5.10 -2.54 -16.13
CA TYR A 111 -4.29 -3.61 -16.72
C TYR A 111 -4.81 -4.99 -16.31
N ARG A 112 -4.97 -5.89 -17.30
CA ARG A 112 -5.46 -7.26 -17.10
C ARG A 112 -4.29 -8.25 -17.03
N SER A 113 -4.23 -9.06 -15.97
CA SER A 113 -3.46 -10.31 -15.99
C SER A 113 -4.37 -11.51 -16.26
N LYS A 114 -3.79 -12.53 -16.90
CA LYS A 114 -4.47 -13.82 -17.12
C LYS A 114 -4.88 -14.43 -15.78
N HIS A 115 -6.01 -15.14 -15.77
CA HIS A 115 -6.55 -15.77 -14.56
C HIS A 115 -5.54 -16.71 -13.88
N GLU A 116 -4.83 -17.53 -14.66
CA GLU A 116 -3.76 -18.42 -14.18
C GLU A 116 -2.65 -17.67 -13.42
N LYS A 117 -2.26 -16.47 -13.88
CA LYS A 117 -1.26 -15.66 -13.19
C LYS A 117 -1.74 -15.17 -11.83
N LYS A 118 -3.03 -14.90 -11.69
CA LYS A 118 -3.64 -14.49 -10.41
C LYS A 118 -3.68 -15.65 -9.42
N ILE A 119 -4.04 -16.85 -9.89
CA ILE A 119 -4.02 -18.08 -9.08
C ILE A 119 -2.60 -18.35 -8.59
N MET A 120 -1.62 -18.41 -9.51
CA MET A 120 -0.21 -18.64 -9.15
C MET A 120 0.33 -17.58 -8.19
N PHE A 121 -0.06 -16.31 -8.36
CA PHE A 121 0.35 -15.26 -7.43
C PHE A 121 -0.26 -15.47 -6.03
N LYS A 122 -1.55 -15.82 -5.94
CA LYS A 122 -2.21 -16.10 -4.66
C LYS A 122 -1.55 -17.27 -3.93
N GLU A 123 -1.30 -18.37 -4.62
CA GLU A 123 -0.60 -19.53 -4.07
C GLU A 123 0.78 -19.16 -3.52
N ARG A 124 1.54 -18.35 -4.27
CA ARG A 124 2.86 -17.87 -3.84
C ARG A 124 2.78 -16.95 -2.64
N LEU A 125 1.83 -16.01 -2.63
CA LEU A 125 1.64 -15.09 -1.50
C LEU A 125 1.31 -15.87 -0.22
N LEU A 126 0.44 -16.87 -0.32
CA LEU A 126 0.13 -17.78 0.78
C LEU A 126 1.36 -18.60 1.20
N ALA A 127 2.16 -19.11 0.26
CA ALA A 127 3.38 -19.85 0.56
C ALA A 127 4.42 -18.99 1.31
N VAL A 128 4.65 -17.75 0.87
CA VAL A 128 5.54 -16.79 1.56
C VAL A 128 5.04 -16.50 2.98
N GLY A 129 3.72 -16.49 3.17
CA GLY A 129 3.09 -16.26 4.47
C GLY A 129 3.10 -17.46 5.42
N HIS A 130 2.92 -18.68 4.89
CA HIS A 130 2.75 -19.89 5.70
C HIS A 130 3.93 -20.22 6.60
N ASP A 131 5.16 -19.90 6.16
CA ASP A 131 6.37 -20.20 6.93
C ASP A 131 6.56 -19.27 8.15
N GLN A 132 5.82 -18.16 8.24
CA GLN A 132 6.03 -17.12 9.27
C GLN A 132 4.74 -16.47 9.82
N LEU A 133 3.66 -17.24 10.01
CA LEU A 133 2.39 -16.82 10.62
C LEU A 133 1.47 -15.95 9.75
N PHE A 134 1.27 -16.28 8.47
CA PHE A 134 -0.06 -16.07 7.89
C PHE A 134 -0.96 -17.14 8.51
N ASP A 135 -1.87 -16.78 9.40
CA ASP A 135 -3.03 -17.66 9.61
C ASP A 135 -3.85 -17.57 8.33
N CYS A 136 -3.55 -18.44 7.37
CA CYS A 136 -4.16 -18.50 6.05
C CYS A 136 -5.69 -18.63 6.12
N ASN A 137 -6.23 -18.98 7.28
CA ASN A 137 -7.67 -19.07 7.55
C ASN A 137 -8.31 -17.70 7.86
N ASN A 138 -7.52 -16.72 8.30
CA ASN A 138 -8.01 -15.37 8.64
C ASN A 138 -7.77 -14.36 7.50
N ILE A 139 -6.95 -14.73 6.52
CA ILE A 139 -6.55 -13.83 5.44
C ILE A 139 -7.39 -14.10 4.20
N GLU A 140 -8.31 -13.19 3.91
CA GLU A 140 -9.07 -13.23 2.67
C GLU A 140 -8.27 -12.54 1.56
N ILE A 141 -8.06 -13.23 0.43
CA ILE A 141 -7.35 -12.69 -0.73
C ILE A 141 -8.27 -12.75 -1.94
N GLU A 142 -8.66 -11.58 -2.43
CA GLU A 142 -9.51 -11.45 -3.59
C GLU A 142 -8.85 -10.60 -4.68
N PHE A 143 -9.15 -10.96 -5.93
CA PHE A 143 -8.82 -10.14 -7.08
C PHE A 143 -10.08 -9.45 -7.56
N HIS A 144 -10.30 -8.21 -7.12
CA HIS A 144 -11.36 -7.37 -7.66
C HIS A 144 -10.92 -6.79 -8.99
N ARG A 145 -11.85 -6.68 -9.94
CA ARG A 145 -11.59 -6.05 -11.24
C ARG A 145 -10.28 -6.59 -11.87
N TYR A 146 -9.62 -5.85 -12.76
CA TYR A 146 -8.60 -6.43 -13.63
C TYR A 146 -7.36 -6.98 -12.93
N ASN A 147 -6.85 -6.32 -11.88
CA ASN A 147 -5.64 -6.70 -11.12
C ASN A 147 -5.58 -6.07 -9.72
N GLU A 148 -6.69 -5.58 -9.20
CA GLU A 148 -6.75 -5.06 -7.85
C GLU A 148 -6.71 -6.25 -6.89
N LEU A 149 -5.65 -6.31 -6.09
CA LEU A 149 -5.45 -7.33 -5.07
C LEU A 149 -5.95 -6.74 -3.76
N ARG A 150 -6.94 -7.38 -3.15
CA ARG A 150 -7.43 -7.06 -1.81
C ARG A 150 -7.03 -8.15 -0.85
N ILE A 151 -6.55 -7.72 0.30
CA ILE A 151 -6.15 -8.58 1.40
C ILE A 151 -6.81 -8.04 2.67
N TRP A 152 -7.60 -8.88 3.32
CA TRP A 152 -8.13 -8.64 4.67
C TRP A 152 -7.33 -9.48 5.66
N LEU A 153 -6.99 -8.91 6.81
CA LEU A 153 -6.08 -9.48 7.82
C LEU A 153 -6.77 -9.59 9.18
#